data_AF-A0A916K0I3-F1
#
_entry.id   AF-A0A916K0I3-F1
#
_cell.length_a   1.000
_cell.length_b   1.000
_cell.length_c   1.000
_cell.angle_alpha   90.00
_cell.angle_beta   90.00
_cell.angle_gamma   90.00
#
_symmetry.space_group_name_H-M   'P 1'
#
loop_
_entity.id
_entity.type
_entity.pdbx_description
1 polymer ?
#
loop_
_entity_poly.entity_id
_entity_poly.type
_entity_poly.pdbx_seq_one_letter_code
_entity_poly.pdbx_strand_id
1 'polypeptide(L)' 'MKEVELQQNLERMQHQLYLLVEETGSFVDPKVVELSQQIDRLIVTLQRIRMKDAIK' A
#
# COMPACT_ATOMS: atom_id res chain seq x y z
N MET A 1 -11.88 -7.41 7.71
CA MET A 1 -10.52 -7.05 8.10
C MET A 1 -10.59 -5.89 9.04
N LYS A 2 -9.95 -5.99 10.20
CA LYS A 2 -9.83 -4.85 11.13
C LYS A 2 -8.85 -3.84 10.52
N GLU A 3 -9.07 -2.53 10.70
CA GLU A 3 -8.20 -1.47 10.16
C GLU A 3 -6.71 -1.72 10.45
N VAL A 4 -6.41 -2.27 11.64
CA VAL A 4 -5.07 -2.67 12.07
C VAL A 4 -4.41 -3.68 11.11
N GLU A 5 -5.16 -4.66 10.60
CA GLU A 5 -4.62 -5.66 9.66
C GLU A 5 -4.25 -5.02 8.32
N LEU A 6 -5.08 -4.08 7.85
CA LEU A 6 -4.82 -3.35 6.61
C LEU A 6 -3.61 -2.42 6.75
N GLN A 7 -3.43 -1.80 7.92
CA GLN A 7 -2.27 -0.96 8.21
C GLN A 7 -0.98 -1.78 8.28
N GLN A 8 -0.98 -2.93 8.96
CA GLN A 8 0.16 -3.85 8.98
C GLN A 8 0.51 -4.36 7.58
N ASN A 9 -0.49 -4.64 6.75
CA ASN A 9 -0.25 -5.05 5.37
C ASN A 9 0.39 -3.91 4.55
N LEU A 10 -0.09 -2.67 4.74
CA LEU A 10 0.47 -1.49 4.08
C LEU A 10 1.96 -1.31 4.42
N GLU A 11 2.33 -1.42 5.70
CA GLU A 11 3.72 -1.30 6.15
C GLU A 11 4.62 -2.37 5.51
N ARG A 12 4.14 -3.62 5.42
CA ARG A 12 4.87 -4.70 4.74
C ARG A 12 5.07 -4.42 3.26
N MET A 13 4.02 -3.98 2.57
CA MET A 13 4.08 -3.66 1.15
C MET A 13 5.03 -2.48 0.86
N GLN A 14 5.03 -1.46 1.73
CA GLN A 14 5.97 -0.33 1.62
C GLN A 14 7.43 -0.80 1.77
N HIS A 15 7.71 -1.68 2.71
CA HIS A 15 9.05 -2.24 2.86
C HIS A 15 9.47 -3.08 1.64
N GLN A 16 8.54 -3.88 1.10
CA GLN A 16 8.79 -4.63 -0.14
C GLN A 16 9.06 -3.71 -1.33
N LEU A 17 8.34 -2.58 -1.44
CA LEU A 17 8.57 -1.60 -2.50
C LEU A 17 9.97 -0.99 -2.40
N TYR A 18 10.40 -0.63 -1.19
CA TYR A 18 11.75 -0.14 -0.96
C TYR A 18 12.81 -1.15 -1.42
N LEU A 19 12.71 -2.40 -0.97
CA LEU A 19 13.66 -3.46 -1.36
C LEU A 19 13.65 -3.71 -2.87
N LEU A 20 12.49 -3.66 -3.51
CA LEU A 20 12.34 -3.89 -4.94
C LEU A 20 12.96 -2.76 -5.77
N VAL A 21 12.86 -1.51 -5.31
CA VAL A 21 13.56 -0.38 -5.94
C VAL A 21 15.08 -0.53 -5.80
N GLU A 22 15.56 -0.92 -4.62
CA GLU A 22 17.00 -1.17 -4.39
C GLU A 22 17.52 -2.32 -5.28
N GLU A 23 16.74 -3.40 -5.43
CA GLU A 23 17.11 -4.55 -6.26
C GLU A 23 17.11 -4.23 -7.76
N THR A 24 16.10 -3.49 -8.23
CA THR A 24 15.92 -3.20 -9.66
C THR A 24 16.68 -1.95 -10.11
N GLY A 25 17.04 -1.05 -9.18
CA GLY A 25 17.60 0.26 -9.47
C GLY A 25 16.65 1.20 -10.23
N SER A 26 15.36 0.88 -10.30
CA SER A 26 14.40 1.57 -11.17
C SER A 26 13.04 1.74 -10.52
N PHE A 27 12.56 2.99 -10.44
CA PHE A 27 11.20 3.30 -10.01
C PHE A 27 10.14 2.95 -11.06
N VAL A 28 10.54 2.68 -12.30
CA VAL A 28 9.64 2.39 -13.42
C VAL A 28 9.71 0.93 -13.85
N ASP A 29 10.43 0.09 -13.11
CA ASP A 29 10.36 -1.35 -13.32
C ASP A 29 8.90 -1.83 -13.20
N PRO A 30 8.40 -2.69 -14.10
CA PRO A 30 7.00 -3.11 -14.08
C PRO A 30 6.55 -3.67 -12.74
N LYS A 31 7.42 -4.38 -12.00
CA LYS A 31 7.08 -4.93 -10.68
C LYS A 31 7.00 -3.84 -9.61
N VAL A 32 7.87 -2.84 -9.68
CA VAL A 32 7.85 -1.68 -8.77
C VAL A 32 6.56 -0.88 -8.98
N VAL A 33 6.22 -0.62 -10.24
CA VAL A 33 4.99 0.09 -10.61
C VAL A 33 3.75 -0.68 -10.14
N GLU A 34 3.71 -1.99 -10.38
CA GLU A 34 2.59 -2.83 -9.95
C GLU A 34 2.41 -2.80 -8.43
N LEU A 35 3.49 -2.98 -7.66
CA LEU A 35 3.42 -2.95 -6.20
C LEU A 35 2.99 -1.57 -5.68
N SER A 36 3.50 -0.49 -6.27
CA SER A 36 3.05 0.88 -5.95
C SER A 36 1.55 1.05 -6.17
N GLN A 37 1.02 0.56 -7.31
CA GLN A 37 -0.42 0.64 -7.59
C GLN A 37 -1.27 -0.22 -6.65
N GLN A 38 -0.74 -1.32 -6.11
CA GLN A 38 -1.43 -2.10 -5.10
C GLN A 38 -1.48 -1.35 -3.76
N ILE A 39 -0.39 -0.67 -3.38
CA ILE A 39 -0.32 0.21 -2.21
C ILE A 39 -1.36 1.33 -2.31
N ASP A 40 -1.46 2.00 -3.46
CA ASP A 40 -2.43 3.08 -3.68
C ASP A 40 -3.88 2.60 -3.48
N ARG A 41 -4.21 1.42 -4.02
CA ARG A 41 -5.53 0.80 -3.84
C ARG A 41 -5.84 0.51 -2.38
N LEU A 42 -4.84 0.06 -1.62
CA LEU A 42 -4.98 -0.21 -0.18
C LEU A 42 -5.21 1.09 0.62
N ILE A 43 -4.47 2.16 0.30
CA ILE A 43 -4.63 3.47 0.92
C ILE A 43 -6.04 4.03 0.69
N VAL A 44 -6.54 3.98 -0.56
CA VAL A 44 -7.91 4.42 -0.87
C VAL A 44 -8.95 3.60 -0.09
N THR A 45 -8.71 2.29 0.07
CA THR A 45 -9.60 1.42 0.84
C THR A 45 -9.62 1.81 2.32
N LEU A 46 -8.45 2.06 2.92
CA LEU A 46 -8.32 2.54 4.30
C LEU A 46 -9.03 3.89 4.50
N GLN A 47 -8.83 4.84 3.59
CA GLN A 47 -9.50 6.14 3.63
C GLN A 47 -11.02 6.01 3.59
N ARG A 48 -11.56 5.15 2.71
CA ARG A 48 -13.01 4.90 2.62
C ARG A 48 -13.59 4.31 3.91
N ILE A 49 -12.86 3.42 4.59
CA ILE A 49 -13.28 2.86 5.87
C ILE A 49 -13.35 3.96 6.92
N ARG A 50 -12.28 4.76 7.07
CA ARG A 50 -12.23 5.89 8.01
C ARG A 50 -13.32 6.93 7.77
N MET A 51 -13.61 7.24 6.51
CA MET A 51 -14.70 8.17 6.17
C MET A 51 -16.08 7.63 6.57
N LYS A 52 -16.31 6.32 6.43
CA LYS A 52 -17.57 5.69 6.88
C LYS A 52 -17.72 5.72 8.39
N ASP A 53 -16.63 5.52 9.11
CA ASP A 53 -16.64 5.55 10.58
C ASP A 53 -16.81 6.98 11.12
N ALA A 54 -16.34 8.00 10.40
CA ALA A 54 -16.50 9.41 10.77
C ALA A 54 -17.93 9.98 10.56
N ILE A 55 -18.76 9.31 9.77
CA ILE A 55 -20.16 9.72 9.49
C ILE A 55 -21.15 9.04 10.47
N LYS A 56 -20.68 8.08 11.27
CA LYS A 56 -21.45 7.38 12.31
C LYS A 56 -21.37 8.09 13.65
#